data_AF-A0A7X3TBJ8-F1
#
_entry.id   AF-A0A7X3TBJ8-F1
#
_cell.length_a   1.000
_cell.length_b   1.000
_cell.length_c   1.000
_cell.angle_alpha   90.00
_cell.angle_beta   90.00
_cell.angle_gamma   90.00
#
_symmetry.space_group_name_H-M   'P 1'
#
loop_
_entity.id
_entity.type
_entity.pdbx_description
1 polymer ?
#
loop_
_entity_poly.entity_id
_entity_poly.type
_entity_poly.pdbx_seq_one_letter_code
_entity_poly.pdbx_strand_id
1 'polypeptide(L)'
;MPYYDEVFKHILEGKAFLDPDALGLLPFAALMKPPVDMTPEAWVEKCVQTTQQASVDTETRGTLLFALSLFGSLVHPPELFQNPISEAIMQESPFYERVRQQWIEQGATHAKREAVLKLLSHRFGSVPQPIANHIAQLRHIAQLDALFEEVMAAEALDDIQW
;
A
#
# COMPACT_ATOMS: atom_id res chain seq x y z
N MET A 1 -17.91 22.31 7.65
CA MET A 1 -17.32 21.09 8.25
C MET A 1 -15.82 21.32 8.42
N PRO A 2 -15.38 22.09 9.44
CA PRO A 2 -13.99 22.57 9.57
C PRO A 2 -13.21 21.94 10.75
N TYR A 3 -13.74 20.90 11.40
CA TYR A 3 -13.25 20.45 12.71
C TYR A 3 -12.13 19.39 12.70
N TYR A 4 -11.66 18.95 11.53
CA TYR A 4 -10.62 17.90 11.45
C TYR A 4 -9.20 18.43 11.21
N ASP A 5 -9.02 19.69 10.80
CA ASP A 5 -7.70 20.26 10.51
C ASP A 5 -6.96 20.81 11.75
N GLU A 6 -7.65 21.02 12.88
CA GLU A 6 -7.04 21.65 14.07
C GLU A 6 -6.53 20.66 15.13
N VAL A 7 -6.98 19.41 15.13
CA VAL A 7 -6.71 18.48 16.24
C VAL A 7 -5.26 17.97 16.25
N PHE A 8 -4.65 17.74 15.09
CA PHE A 8 -3.29 17.20 15.03
C PHE A 8 -2.17 18.26 15.08
N LYS A 9 -2.48 19.52 14.75
CA LYS A 9 -1.48 20.61 14.75
C LYS A 9 -1.12 21.14 16.14
N HIS A 10 -1.88 20.83 17.20
CA HIS A 10 -1.81 21.62 18.45
C HIS A 10 -1.56 20.89 19.79
N ILE A 11 -1.47 19.56 19.90
CA ILE A 11 -1.63 18.95 21.25
C ILE A 11 -0.40 18.23 21.85
N LEU A 12 0.60 17.75 21.10
CA LEU A 12 1.71 17.00 21.72
C LEU A 12 3.09 17.41 21.19
N GLU A 13 3.96 17.85 22.10
CA GLU A 13 5.39 18.07 21.81
C GLU A 13 6.06 16.71 21.52
N GLY A 14 6.47 16.47 20.27
CA GLY A 14 6.91 15.13 19.83
C GLY A 14 8.05 14.54 20.65
N LYS A 15 8.96 15.40 21.13
CA LYS A 15 10.12 14.98 21.96
C LYS A 15 9.72 14.28 23.26
N ALA A 16 8.60 14.67 23.86
CA ALA A 16 8.14 14.07 25.12
C ALA A 16 7.61 12.64 24.96
N PHE A 17 7.33 12.21 23.71
CA PHE A 17 6.71 10.93 23.39
C PHE A 17 7.58 10.05 22.49
N LEU A 18 8.79 10.48 22.18
CA LEU A 18 9.78 9.69 21.47
C LEU A 18 10.63 8.87 22.46
N ASP A 19 9.92 8.05 23.25
CA ASP A 19 10.49 7.11 24.21
C ASP A 19 10.44 5.70 23.60
N PRO A 20 11.58 5.01 23.43
CA PRO A 20 11.61 3.65 22.89
C PRO A 20 10.85 2.63 23.76
N ASP A 21 10.59 2.94 25.03
CA ASP A 21 9.78 2.10 25.92
C ASP A 21 8.27 2.39 25.78
N ALA A 22 7.89 3.53 25.19
CA ALA A 22 6.51 3.90 24.90
C ALA A 22 6.03 3.37 23.53
N LEU A 23 6.16 2.04 23.33
CA LEU A 23 5.94 1.36 22.05
C LEU A 23 4.63 1.76 21.33
N GLY A 24 3.52 1.90 22.07
CA GLY A 24 2.21 2.26 21.51
C GLY A 24 2.12 3.69 20.95
N LEU A 25 3.08 4.56 21.28
CA LEU A 25 3.13 5.94 20.79
C LEU A 25 4.08 6.12 19.61
N LEU A 26 5.05 5.22 19.43
CA LEU A 26 6.04 5.31 18.36
C LEU A 26 5.41 5.48 16.97
N PRO A 27 4.34 4.75 16.58
CA PRO A 27 3.70 4.93 15.27
C PRO A 27 3.14 6.34 15.02
N PHE A 28 2.85 7.09 16.07
CA PHE A 28 2.26 8.43 15.97
C PHE A 28 3.30 9.54 16.07
N ALA A 29 4.56 9.23 16.39
CA ALA A 29 5.59 10.24 16.64
C ALA A 29 5.81 11.18 15.44
N ALA A 30 5.77 10.66 14.21
CA ALA A 30 5.91 11.48 13.01
C ALA A 30 4.76 12.49 12.80
N LEU A 31 3.58 12.25 13.37
CA LEU A 31 2.47 13.21 13.34
C LEU A 31 2.63 14.38 14.30
N MET A 32 3.52 14.25 15.28
CA MET A 32 3.72 15.25 16.33
C MET A 32 4.58 16.41 15.84
N LYS A 33 4.49 17.55 16.53
CA LYS A 33 5.27 18.74 16.18
C LYS A 33 6.77 18.46 16.36
N PRO A 34 7.61 18.69 15.33
CA PRO A 34 9.05 18.55 15.47
C PRO A 34 9.60 19.58 16.48
N PRO A 35 10.75 19.29 17.13
CA PRO A 35 11.48 20.29 17.90
C PRO A 35 11.73 21.58 17.10
N VAL A 36 11.75 22.73 17.79
CA VAL A 36 11.86 24.07 17.16
C VAL A 36 13.12 24.22 16.30
N ASP A 37 14.17 23.49 16.63
CA ASP A 37 15.49 23.47 16.00
C ASP A 37 15.70 22.29 15.03
N MET A 38 14.63 21.59 14.63
CA MET A 38 14.69 20.39 13.80
C MET A 38 13.82 20.51 12.55
N THR A 39 14.36 20.12 11.39
CA THR A 39 13.56 20.07 10.16
C THR A 39 12.58 18.89 10.19
N PRO A 40 11.48 18.93 9.43
CA PRO A 40 10.55 17.80 9.32
C PRO A 40 11.23 16.50 8.91
N GLU A 41 12.20 16.56 7.99
CA GLU A 41 12.95 15.40 7.50
C GLU A 41 13.82 14.79 8.60
N ALA A 42 14.56 15.63 9.33
CA ALA A 42 15.37 15.19 10.46
C ALA A 42 14.49 14.61 11.59
N TRP A 43 13.28 15.13 11.77
CA TRP A 43 12.31 14.58 12.72
C TRP A 43 11.79 13.19 12.31
N VAL A 44 11.42 13.01 11.03
CA VAL A 44 11.01 11.71 10.50
C VAL A 44 12.14 10.69 10.64
N GLU A 45 13.36 11.06 10.25
CA GLU A 45 14.54 10.20 10.42
C GLU A 45 14.73 9.79 11.88
N LYS A 46 14.60 10.74 12.81
CA LYS A 46 14.70 10.45 14.24
C LYS A 46 13.61 9.49 14.74
N CYS A 47 12.37 9.66 14.27
CA CYS A 47 11.27 8.76 14.60
C CYS A 47 11.53 7.33 14.11
N VAL A 48 12.01 7.19 12.87
CA VAL A 48 12.37 5.90 12.27
C VAL A 48 13.50 5.24 13.07
N GLN A 49 14.58 5.97 13.37
CA GLN A 49 15.71 5.45 14.13
C GLN A 49 15.31 5.00 15.54
N THR A 50 14.49 5.79 16.25
CA THR A 50 14.01 5.39 17.58
C THR A 50 13.14 4.14 17.51
N THR A 51 12.25 4.05 16.52
CA THR A 51 11.41 2.85 16.33
C THR A 51 12.23 1.62 15.97
N GLN A 52 13.28 1.79 15.16
CA GLN A 52 14.24 0.73 14.85
C GLN A 52 15.02 0.25 16.07
N GLN A 53 15.20 1.09 17.10
CA GLN A 53 15.95 0.76 18.32
C GLN A 53 15.08 0.22 19.46
N ALA A 54 13.76 0.18 19.29
CA ALA A 54 12.84 -0.33 20.29
C ALA A 54 13.18 -1.78 20.71
N SER A 55 13.05 -2.06 22.02
CA SER A 55 13.38 -3.37 22.60
C SER A 55 12.24 -4.37 22.43
N VAL A 56 11.97 -4.75 21.18
CA VAL A 56 10.90 -5.67 20.78
C VAL A 56 11.41 -6.73 19.80
N ASP A 57 10.64 -7.80 19.60
CA ASP A 57 10.90 -8.79 18.56
C ASP A 57 10.80 -8.18 17.15
N THR A 58 11.28 -8.94 16.15
CA THR A 58 11.37 -8.47 14.76
C THR A 58 9.99 -8.19 14.13
N GLU A 59 8.99 -9.03 14.37
CA GLU A 59 7.64 -8.85 13.78
C GLU A 59 6.97 -7.60 14.35
N THR A 60 7.07 -7.40 15.67
CA THR A 60 6.56 -6.20 16.34
C THR A 60 7.27 -4.96 15.81
N ARG A 61 8.60 -4.99 15.67
CA ARG A 61 9.38 -3.87 15.12
C ARG A 61 8.96 -3.51 13.69
N GLY A 62 8.80 -4.52 12.84
CA GLY A 62 8.30 -4.34 11.47
C GLY A 62 6.92 -3.70 11.47
N THR A 63 6.03 -4.14 12.36
CA THR A 63 4.67 -3.61 12.50
C THR A 63 4.67 -2.15 12.97
N LEU A 64 5.53 -1.80 13.92
CA LEU A 64 5.68 -0.41 14.39
C LEU A 64 6.20 0.51 13.29
N LEU A 65 7.20 0.08 12.51
CA LEU A 65 7.74 0.86 11.38
C LEU A 65 6.72 1.01 10.25
N PHE A 66 5.94 -0.04 9.97
CA PHE A 66 4.87 0.05 8.99
C PHE A 66 3.79 1.04 9.43
N ALA A 67 3.35 0.97 10.68
CA ALA A 67 2.39 1.88 11.25
C ALA A 67 2.91 3.33 11.29
N LEU A 68 4.18 3.54 11.68
CA LEU A 68 4.83 4.85 11.63
C LEU A 68 4.82 5.44 10.22
N SER A 69 5.15 4.64 9.21
CA SER A 69 5.16 5.09 7.81
C SER A 69 3.76 5.42 7.32
N LEU A 70 2.77 4.59 7.65
CA LEU A 70 1.37 4.81 7.30
C LEU A 70 0.84 6.11 7.92
N PHE A 71 0.99 6.29 9.23
CA PHE A 71 0.49 7.48 9.92
C PHE A 71 1.31 8.72 9.56
N GLY A 72 2.63 8.63 9.54
CA GLY A 72 3.51 9.76 9.21
C GLY A 72 3.26 10.32 7.81
N SER A 73 2.90 9.46 6.84
CA SER A 73 2.57 9.89 5.47
C SER A 73 1.32 10.79 5.36
N LEU A 74 0.52 10.92 6.45
CA LEU A 74 -0.61 11.85 6.49
C LEU A 74 -0.17 13.31 6.54
N VAL A 75 1.05 13.60 7.00
CA VAL A 75 1.55 14.98 7.17
C VAL A 75 2.92 15.22 6.52
N HIS A 76 3.64 14.15 6.17
CA HIS A 76 4.94 14.20 5.50
C HIS A 76 4.90 13.48 4.15
N PRO A 77 5.77 13.84 3.19
CA PRO A 77 5.89 13.09 1.94
C PRO A 77 6.24 11.62 2.21
N PRO A 78 5.55 10.66 1.56
CA PRO A 78 5.77 9.23 1.81
C PRO A 78 7.20 8.79 1.45
N GLU A 79 7.90 9.52 0.57
CA GLU A 79 9.28 9.27 0.18
C GLU A 79 10.26 9.34 1.37
N LEU A 80 9.91 10.10 2.43
CA LEU A 80 10.73 10.18 3.64
C LEU A 80 10.74 8.88 4.45
N PHE A 81 9.78 7.98 4.22
CA PHE A 81 9.70 6.66 4.88
C PHE A 81 10.19 5.52 3.98
N GLN A 82 10.48 5.79 2.70
CA GLN A 82 10.84 4.79 1.68
C GLN A 82 12.35 4.53 1.63
N ASN A 83 12.95 4.19 2.77
CA ASN A 83 14.33 3.71 2.83
C ASN A 83 14.34 2.16 2.76
N PRO A 84 15.17 1.53 1.89
CA PRO A 84 15.31 0.07 1.80
C PRO A 84 15.56 -0.65 3.14
N ILE A 85 16.27 -0.03 4.08
CA ILE A 85 16.51 -0.65 5.41
C ILE A 85 15.21 -0.75 6.19
N SER A 86 14.42 0.33 6.23
CA SER A 86 13.13 0.34 6.90
C SER A 86 12.16 -0.61 6.20
N GLU A 87 12.18 -0.66 4.87
CA GLU A 87 11.36 -1.59 4.10
C GLU A 87 11.66 -3.04 4.42
N ALA A 88 12.94 -3.43 4.45
CA ALA A 88 13.34 -4.79 4.81
C ALA A 88 12.82 -5.18 6.21
N ILE A 89 12.85 -4.27 7.19
CA ILE A 89 12.30 -4.54 8.52
C ILE A 89 10.76 -4.59 8.49
N MET A 90 10.11 -3.70 7.74
CA MET A 90 8.64 -3.71 7.59
C MET A 90 8.12 -5.01 6.98
N GLN A 91 8.88 -5.65 6.08
CA GLN A 91 8.51 -6.92 5.47
C GLN A 91 8.40 -8.07 6.49
N GLU A 92 9.03 -7.95 7.66
CA GLU A 92 8.88 -8.91 8.76
C GLU A 92 7.53 -8.75 9.49
N SER A 93 6.76 -7.68 9.21
CA SER A 93 5.42 -7.52 9.78
C SER A 93 4.39 -8.43 9.11
N PRO A 94 3.60 -9.21 9.88
CA PRO A 94 2.50 -10.00 9.32
C PRO A 94 1.40 -9.13 8.69
N PHE A 95 1.26 -7.87 9.11
CA PHE A 95 0.30 -6.93 8.51
C PHE A 95 0.80 -6.37 7.19
N TYR A 96 2.07 -5.96 7.13
CA TYR A 96 2.70 -5.54 5.88
C TYR A 96 2.64 -6.66 4.84
N GLU A 97 2.98 -7.89 5.24
CA GLU A 97 2.94 -9.05 4.37
C GLU A 97 1.54 -9.29 3.80
N ARG A 98 0.51 -9.25 4.66
CA ARG A 98 -0.89 -9.41 4.23
C ARG A 98 -1.29 -8.37 3.20
N VAL A 99 -0.96 -7.10 3.45
CA VAL A 99 -1.25 -5.99 2.53
C VAL A 99 -0.50 -6.20 1.21
N ARG A 100 0.79 -6.52 1.27
CA ARG A 100 1.62 -6.80 0.08
C ARG A 100 1.05 -7.92 -0.78
N GLN A 101 0.67 -9.05 -0.18
CA GLN A 101 0.07 -10.17 -0.91
C GLN A 101 -1.24 -9.78 -1.59
N GLN A 102 -2.12 -9.05 -0.89
CA GLN A 102 -3.35 -8.54 -1.46
C GLN A 102 -3.09 -7.63 -2.67
N TRP A 103 -2.08 -6.76 -2.62
CA TRP A 103 -1.69 -5.91 -3.75
C TRP A 103 -1.13 -6.71 -4.93
N ILE A 104 -0.31 -7.74 -4.67
CA ILE A 104 0.21 -8.63 -5.70
C ILE A 104 -0.94 -9.35 -6.43
N GLU A 105 -1.89 -9.90 -5.68
CA GLU A 105 -3.08 -10.58 -6.25
C GLU A 105 -3.94 -9.61 -7.09
N GLN A 106 -4.16 -8.39 -6.60
CA GLN A 106 -4.88 -7.36 -7.34
C GLN A 106 -4.14 -6.95 -8.62
N GLY A 107 -2.82 -6.79 -8.54
CA GLY A 107 -1.96 -6.48 -9.68
C GLY A 107 -1.99 -7.56 -10.74
N ALA A 108 -1.88 -8.83 -10.34
CA ALA A 108 -2.00 -9.98 -11.25
C ALA A 108 -3.37 -10.03 -11.93
N THR A 109 -4.44 -9.78 -11.17
CA THR A 109 -5.81 -9.72 -11.70
C THR A 109 -5.96 -8.57 -12.71
N HIS A 110 -5.46 -7.38 -12.39
CA HIS A 110 -5.50 -6.23 -13.29
C HIS A 110 -4.73 -6.49 -14.59
N ALA A 111 -3.50 -7.02 -14.47
CA ALA A 111 -2.67 -7.37 -15.62
C ALA A 111 -3.35 -8.42 -16.52
N LYS A 112 -4.01 -9.43 -15.94
CA LYS A 112 -4.72 -10.44 -16.72
C LYS A 112 -5.94 -9.87 -17.45
N ARG A 113 -6.71 -8.97 -16.84
CA ARG A 113 -7.81 -8.25 -17.53
C ARG A 113 -7.30 -7.47 -18.74
N GLU A 114 -6.21 -6.72 -18.58
CA GLU A 114 -5.59 -6.01 -19.70
C GLU A 114 -5.12 -6.98 -20.79
N ALA A 115 -4.54 -8.12 -20.41
CA ALA A 115 -4.07 -9.12 -21.36
C ALA A 115 -5.24 -9.72 -22.18
N VAL A 116 -6.36 -10.06 -21.53
CA VAL A 116 -7.58 -10.54 -22.20
C VAL A 116 -8.11 -9.48 -23.16
N LEU A 117 -8.22 -8.23 -22.73
CA LEU A 117 -8.70 -7.14 -23.61
C LEU A 117 -7.78 -6.89 -24.80
N LYS A 118 -6.46 -6.90 -24.59
CA LYS A 118 -5.46 -6.77 -25.67
C LYS A 118 -5.56 -7.95 -26.65
N LEU A 119 -5.73 -9.17 -26.15
CA LEU A 119 -5.89 -10.36 -26.99
C LEU A 119 -7.18 -10.29 -27.81
N LEU A 120 -8.31 -9.97 -27.18
CA LEU A 120 -9.58 -9.76 -27.86
C LEU A 120 -9.45 -8.71 -28.97
N SER A 121 -8.80 -7.60 -28.65
CA SER A 121 -8.63 -6.54 -29.64
C SER A 121 -7.73 -6.96 -30.80
N HIS A 122 -6.68 -7.73 -30.51
CA HIS A 122 -5.79 -8.27 -31.52
C HIS A 122 -6.50 -9.27 -32.46
N ARG A 123 -7.35 -10.16 -31.91
CA ARG A 123 -8.01 -11.20 -32.69
C ARG A 123 -9.25 -10.72 -33.44
N PHE A 124 -10.05 -9.86 -32.80
CA PHE A 124 -11.39 -9.50 -33.27
C PHE A 124 -11.57 -7.99 -33.57
N GLY A 125 -10.53 -7.18 -33.37
CA GLY A 125 -10.56 -5.74 -33.67
C GLY A 125 -11.05 -4.90 -32.49
N SER A 126 -12.12 -4.12 -32.67
CA SER A 126 -12.64 -3.30 -31.57
C SER A 126 -13.45 -4.17 -30.60
N VAL A 127 -13.12 -4.13 -29.30
CA VAL A 127 -13.85 -4.89 -28.27
C VAL A 127 -15.13 -4.14 -27.89
N PRO A 128 -16.33 -4.75 -28.01
CA PRO A 128 -17.58 -4.12 -27.60
C PRO A 128 -17.56 -3.69 -26.13
N GLN A 129 -18.07 -2.50 -25.83
CA GLN A 129 -18.07 -1.94 -24.47
C GLN A 129 -18.74 -2.85 -23.41
N PRO A 130 -19.86 -3.55 -23.69
CA PRO A 130 -20.45 -4.48 -22.73
C PRO A 130 -19.48 -5.59 -22.29
N ILE A 131 -18.70 -6.13 -23.24
CA ILE A 131 -17.68 -7.15 -22.99
C ILE A 131 -16.54 -6.57 -22.14
N ALA A 132 -16.05 -5.39 -22.51
CA ALA A 132 -14.99 -4.74 -21.75
C ALA A 132 -15.40 -4.45 -20.30
N ASN A 133 -16.64 -4.01 -20.09
CA ASN A 133 -17.20 -3.78 -18.75
C ASN A 133 -17.34 -5.07 -17.96
N HIS A 134 -17.76 -6.16 -18.61
CA HIS A 134 -17.83 -7.47 -17.96
C HIS A 134 -16.45 -7.93 -17.45
N ILE A 135 -15.42 -7.89 -18.32
CA ILE A 135 -14.04 -8.27 -17.96
C ILE A 135 -13.51 -7.40 -16.82
N ALA A 136 -13.82 -6.11 -16.80
CA ALA A 136 -13.44 -5.20 -15.72
C ALA A 136 -14.02 -5.59 -14.36
N GLN A 137 -15.16 -6.29 -14.33
CA GLN A 137 -15.83 -6.74 -13.10
C GLN A 137 -15.34 -8.10 -12.59
N LEU A 138 -14.70 -8.92 -13.43
CA LEU A 138 -14.19 -10.24 -13.04
C LEU A 138 -13.08 -10.12 -12.00
N ARG A 139 -13.32 -10.60 -10.78
CA ARG A 139 -12.39 -10.43 -9.64
C ARG A 139 -11.42 -11.58 -9.43
N HIS A 140 -11.71 -12.75 -9.97
CA HIS A 140 -10.91 -13.95 -9.75
C HIS A 140 -10.01 -14.24 -10.95
N ILE A 141 -8.71 -14.38 -10.69
CA ILE A 141 -7.73 -14.66 -11.74
C ILE A 141 -8.04 -15.94 -12.52
N ALA A 142 -8.57 -16.97 -11.85
CA ALA A 142 -8.96 -18.23 -12.51
C ALA A 142 -10.05 -18.04 -13.57
N GLN A 143 -10.99 -17.10 -13.37
CA GLN A 143 -12.00 -16.77 -14.37
C GLN A 143 -11.37 -16.09 -15.58
N LEU A 144 -10.41 -15.19 -15.33
CA LEU A 144 -9.67 -14.49 -16.38
C LEU A 144 -8.71 -15.42 -17.13
N ASP A 145 -8.15 -16.42 -16.48
CA ASP A 145 -7.34 -17.47 -17.12
C ASP A 145 -8.19 -18.34 -18.04
N ALA A 146 -9.32 -18.84 -17.56
CA ALA A 146 -10.26 -19.60 -18.38
C ALA A 146 -10.73 -18.80 -19.61
N LEU A 147 -11.13 -17.53 -19.38
CA LEU A 147 -11.54 -16.63 -20.44
C LEU A 147 -10.39 -16.37 -21.44
N PHE A 148 -9.15 -16.21 -20.96
CA PHE A 148 -8.00 -16.02 -21.84
C PHE A 148 -7.80 -17.21 -22.79
N GLU A 149 -7.88 -18.44 -22.28
CA GLU A 149 -7.76 -19.66 -23.09
C GLU A 149 -8.93 -19.80 -24.08
N GLU A 150 -10.15 -19.49 -23.64
CA GLU A 150 -11.34 -19.50 -24.51
C GLU A 150 -11.21 -18.46 -25.64
N VAL A 151 -10.74 -17.27 -25.30
CA VAL A 151 -10.42 -16.21 -26.27
C VAL A 151 -9.30 -16.63 -27.20
N MET A 152 -8.40 -17.55 -26.84
CA MET A 152 -7.40 -18.06 -27.81
C MET A 152 -8.01 -19.07 -28.79
N ALA A 153 -8.97 -19.88 -28.34
CA ALA A 153 -9.55 -20.98 -29.11
C ALA A 153 -10.73 -20.56 -30.00
N ALA A 154 -11.47 -19.50 -29.64
CA ALA A 154 -12.65 -19.04 -30.36
C ALA A 154 -12.36 -18.61 -31.81
N GLU A 155 -13.30 -18.75 -32.74
CA GLU A 155 -13.14 -18.19 -34.11
C GLU A 155 -13.80 -16.81 -34.23
N ALA A 156 -14.83 -16.56 -33.42
CA ALA A 156 -15.54 -15.30 -33.32
C ALA A 156 -15.89 -14.94 -31.87
N LEU A 157 -16.32 -13.69 -31.63
CA LEU A 157 -16.76 -13.22 -30.30
C LEU A 157 -17.99 -13.96 -29.76
N ASP A 158 -18.85 -14.44 -30.65
CA ASP A 158 -20.08 -15.16 -30.29
C ASP A 158 -19.80 -16.59 -29.80
N ASP A 159 -18.59 -17.11 -30.02
CA ASP A 159 -18.17 -18.43 -29.55
C ASP A 159 -17.73 -18.42 -28.07
N ILE A 160 -17.59 -17.24 -27.47
CA ILE A 160 -17.05 -17.04 -26.11
C ILE A 160 -18.20 -16.88 -25.12
N GLN A 161 -18.11 -17.57 -23.98
CA GLN A 161 -19.03 -17.42 -22.86
C GLN A 161 -18.65 -16.20 -22.01
N TRP A 162 -19.56 -15.22 -21.99
CA TRP A 162 -19.44 -13.98 -21.23
C TRP A 162 -20.22 -14.03 -19.90
#